data_AF-A0A3M1FUL4-F1
#
_entry.id   AF-A0A3M1FUL4-F1
#
_cell.length_a   1.000
_cell.length_b   1.000
_cell.length_c   1.000
_cell.angle_alpha   90.00
_cell.angle_beta   90.00
_cell.angle_gamma   90.00
#
_symmetry.space_group_name_H-M   'P 1'
#
loop_
_entity.id
_entity.type
_entity.pdbx_description
1 polymer ?
#
loop_
_entity_poly.entity_id
_entity_poly.type
_entity_poly.pdbx_seq_one_letter_code
_entity_poly.pdbx_strand_id
1 'polypeptide(L)'
;MANLYESPYIFGIHEPGGEGHMAAAGRKGWIVFTEGVGSDPNEFRATGDYNGDYTRWSEAGFGVMVRLNNAYKPNGTIPHRQHYEDFARRCANFVRASRGCHIWIIGNEMNFWVERPGAFASRELPISRETEPLKRD
;
A
#
# COMPACT_ATOMS: atom_id res chain seq x y z
N MET A 1 27.34 -6.04 3.05
CA MET A 1 26.65 -5.02 3.87
C MET A 1 25.19 -5.09 3.52
N ALA A 2 24.26 -5.07 4.50
CA ALA A 2 22.86 -4.92 4.18
C ALA A 2 22.63 -3.48 3.71
N ASN A 3 21.91 -3.30 2.60
CA ASN A 3 21.50 -1.98 2.14
C ASN A 3 20.53 -1.34 3.16
N LEU A 4 20.50 -0.01 3.19
CA LEU A 4 19.70 0.74 4.15
C LEU A 4 18.20 0.38 4.00
N TYR A 5 17.60 -0.07 5.10
CA TYR A 5 16.18 -0.46 5.21
C TYR A 5 15.74 -1.70 4.41
N GLU A 6 16.70 -2.53 3.97
CA GLU A 6 16.45 -3.80 3.29
C GLU A 6 16.56 -5.01 4.24
N SER A 7 15.97 -6.14 3.82
CA SER A 7 16.16 -7.45 4.45
C SER A 7 16.75 -8.45 3.44
N PRO A 8 17.73 -9.29 3.84
CA PRO A 8 18.28 -10.32 2.95
C PRO A 8 17.35 -11.54 2.79
N TYR A 9 16.21 -11.56 3.47
CA TYR A 9 15.29 -12.69 3.48
C TYR A 9 14.14 -12.50 2.49
N ILE A 10 13.54 -13.60 2.03
CA ILE A 10 12.39 -13.59 1.11
C ILE A 10 11.04 -13.73 1.82
N PHE A 11 11.01 -13.60 3.15
CA PHE A 11 9.80 -13.72 3.96
C PHE A 11 9.56 -12.44 4.77
N GLY A 12 8.33 -12.27 5.22
CA GLY A 12 7.92 -11.12 6.01
C GLY A 12 6.51 -11.28 6.56
N ILE A 13 6.01 -10.19 7.13
CA ILE A 13 4.65 -10.08 7.66
C ILE A 13 3.95 -8.84 7.07
N HIS A 14 2.63 -8.91 6.99
CA HIS A 14 1.77 -7.77 6.65
C HIS A 14 1.30 -7.11 7.94
N GLU A 15 1.53 -5.79 8.04
CA GLU A 15 1.46 -4.97 9.25
C GLU A 15 2.41 -5.39 10.39
N PRO A 16 2.88 -4.45 11.22
CA PRO A 16 3.61 -4.76 12.45
C PRO A 16 2.69 -5.43 13.48
N GLY A 17 3.30 -6.11 14.44
CA GLY A 17 2.66 -6.87 15.52
C GLY A 17 3.23 -8.28 15.67
N GLY A 18 3.78 -8.85 14.60
CA GLY A 18 4.37 -10.20 14.57
C GLY A 18 5.90 -10.24 14.48
N GLU A 19 6.57 -9.10 14.30
CA GLU A 19 7.99 -9.01 13.99
C GLU A 19 8.90 -9.49 15.13
N GLY A 20 8.38 -9.50 16.36
CA GLY A 20 9.07 -10.07 17.51
C GLY A 20 9.43 -11.55 17.32
N HIS A 21 8.58 -12.33 16.64
CA HIS A 21 8.87 -13.73 16.34
C HIS A 21 10.03 -13.87 15.35
N MET A 22 10.07 -13.01 14.33
CA MET A 22 11.17 -12.94 13.37
C MET A 22 12.49 -12.57 14.06
N ALA A 23 12.47 -11.58 14.95
CA ALA A 23 13.63 -11.18 15.73
C ALA A 23 14.11 -12.28 16.69
N ALA A 24 13.20 -12.94 17.40
CA ALA A 24 13.52 -14.04 18.32
C ALA A 24 14.17 -15.24 17.58
N ALA A 25 13.79 -15.47 16.32
CA ALA A 25 14.41 -16.46 15.47
C ALA A 25 15.75 -16.01 14.83
N GLY A 26 16.22 -14.80 15.14
CA GLY A 26 17.45 -14.23 14.56
C GLY A 26 17.34 -13.87 13.07
N ARG A 27 16.12 -13.81 12.51
CA ARG A 27 15.89 -13.60 11.08
C ARG A 27 14.89 -12.45 10.87
N LYS A 28 15.42 -11.23 10.77
CA LYS A 28 14.62 -10.01 10.57
C LYS A 28 14.19 -9.86 9.11
N GLY A 29 13.02 -10.42 8.77
CA GLY A 29 12.42 -10.37 7.44
C GLY A 29 11.87 -8.99 7.07
N TRP A 30 10.92 -8.96 6.13
CA TRP A 30 10.22 -7.76 5.69
C TRP A 30 8.97 -7.47 6.52
N ILE A 31 8.63 -6.19 6.68
CA ILE A 31 7.33 -5.75 7.19
C ILE A 31 6.70 -4.89 6.09
N VAL A 32 5.48 -5.26 5.68
CA VAL A 32 4.69 -4.52 4.70
C VAL A 32 3.65 -3.69 5.43
N PHE A 33 3.78 -2.37 5.36
CA PHE A 33 2.82 -1.41 5.92
C PHE A 33 1.78 -1.01 4.89
N THR A 34 0.61 -0.60 5.35
CA THR A 34 -0.48 -0.09 4.52
C THR A 34 -0.85 1.33 4.92
N GLU A 35 -0.88 2.22 3.94
CA GLU A 35 -1.29 3.61 4.14
C GLU A 35 -2.45 3.97 3.21
N GLY A 36 -3.51 4.55 3.76
CA GLY A 36 -4.54 5.24 3.00
C GLY A 36 -4.16 6.71 2.86
N VAL A 37 -3.59 7.10 1.72
CA VAL A 37 -3.02 8.44 1.52
C VAL A 37 -4.01 9.45 0.92
N GLY A 38 -5.16 9.01 0.44
CA GLY A 38 -6.13 9.84 -0.28
C GLY A 38 -5.60 10.31 -1.63
N SER A 39 -6.26 11.31 -2.21
CA SER A 39 -5.90 11.88 -3.52
C SER A 39 -5.82 13.40 -3.53
N ASP A 40 -5.67 14.07 -2.39
CA ASP A 40 -5.40 15.53 -2.38
C ASP A 40 -3.94 15.77 -2.76
N PRO A 41 -3.63 16.41 -3.90
CA PRO A 41 -2.26 16.58 -4.36
C PRO A 41 -1.43 17.55 -3.50
N ASN A 42 -2.03 18.25 -2.54
CA ASN A 42 -1.34 19.20 -1.66
C ASN A 42 -0.93 18.60 -0.31
N GLU A 43 -1.36 17.37 -0.03
CA GLU A 43 -1.00 16.68 1.21
C GLU A 43 0.33 15.92 1.10
N PHE A 44 1.08 15.93 2.20
CA PHE A 44 2.38 15.26 2.33
C PHE A 44 2.37 14.15 3.39
N ARG A 45 1.35 14.12 4.25
CA ARG A 45 1.26 13.28 5.45
C ARG A 45 -0.08 12.56 5.43
N ALA A 46 -0.11 11.31 5.88
CA ALA A 46 -1.34 10.55 6.02
C ALA A 46 -1.89 10.72 7.44
N THR A 47 -3.18 10.46 7.65
CA THR A 47 -3.79 10.50 8.97
C THR A 47 -3.67 9.18 9.74
N GLY A 48 -2.97 8.18 9.17
CA GLY A 48 -2.76 6.87 9.77
C GLY A 48 -1.69 6.83 10.87
N ASP A 49 -1.63 5.70 11.58
CA ASP A 49 -0.82 5.50 12.80
C ASP A 49 0.69 5.72 12.58
N TYR A 50 1.21 5.40 11.40
CA TYR A 50 2.64 5.54 11.11
C TYR A 50 3.01 6.89 10.50
N ASN A 51 2.07 7.52 9.79
CA ASN A 51 2.23 8.85 9.17
C ASN A 51 3.55 9.03 8.39
N GLY A 52 4.01 7.98 7.71
CA GLY A 52 5.24 7.98 6.93
C GLY A 52 6.54 7.84 7.73
N ASP A 53 6.49 7.48 9.01
CA ASP A 53 7.68 7.22 9.83
C ASP A 53 7.80 5.75 10.23
N TYR A 54 8.68 5.03 9.53
CA TYR A 54 8.93 3.60 9.76
C TYR A 54 10.29 3.36 10.42
N THR A 55 10.95 4.42 10.89
CA THR A 55 12.33 4.42 11.40
C THR A 55 12.52 3.39 12.51
N ARG A 56 11.52 3.22 13.39
CA ARG A 56 11.52 2.24 14.48
C ARG A 56 11.84 0.82 14.01
N TRP A 57 11.28 0.38 12.90
CA TRP A 57 11.50 -0.98 12.38
C TRP A 57 12.77 -1.07 11.55
N SER A 58 13.04 -0.04 10.76
CA SER A 58 14.20 -0.02 9.88
C SER A 58 15.52 0.08 10.67
N GLU A 59 15.56 0.88 11.74
CA GLU A 59 16.70 0.94 12.66
C GLU A 59 16.83 -0.32 13.52
N ALA A 60 15.72 -1.00 13.77
CA ALA A 60 15.74 -2.33 14.37
C ALA A 60 16.26 -3.41 13.40
N GLY A 61 16.55 -3.08 12.13
CA GLY A 61 17.15 -3.97 11.15
C GLY A 61 16.16 -4.86 10.40
N PHE A 62 14.89 -4.50 10.38
CA PHE A 62 13.90 -5.11 9.49
C PHE A 62 13.93 -4.44 8.12
N GLY A 63 13.57 -5.22 7.09
CA GLY A 63 13.26 -4.65 5.79
C GLY A 63 11.89 -3.98 5.83
N VAL A 64 11.74 -2.80 5.24
CA VAL A 64 10.48 -2.05 5.25
C VAL A 64 9.98 -1.83 3.83
N MET A 65 8.74 -2.24 3.59
CA MET A 65 7.96 -1.91 2.40
C MET A 65 6.67 -1.20 2.80
N VAL A 66 6.20 -0.28 1.98
CA VAL A 66 4.95 0.45 2.24
C VAL A 66 4.06 0.42 1.00
N ARG A 67 2.83 -0.05 1.19
CA ARG A 67 1.76 -0.04 0.18
C ARG A 67 0.90 1.21 0.37
N LEU A 68 0.85 2.02 -0.69
CA LEU A 68 0.06 3.24 -0.77
C LEU A 68 -1.26 2.96 -1.48
N ASN A 69 -2.34 3.08 -0.74
CA ASN A 69 -3.70 3.06 -1.24
C ASN A 69 -4.26 4.49 -1.25
N ASN A 70 -5.14 4.81 -2.17
CA ASN A 70 -6.00 5.98 -2.07
C ASN A 70 -6.82 5.91 -0.79
N ALA A 71 -7.53 4.80 -0.60
CA ALA A 71 -8.31 4.54 0.60
C ALA A 71 -8.58 3.04 0.71
N TYR A 72 -9.43 2.67 1.66
CA TYR A 72 -10.03 1.35 1.76
C TYR A 72 -11.42 1.37 1.14
N LYS A 73 -12.08 0.21 1.10
CA LYS A 73 -13.50 0.14 0.76
C LYS A 73 -14.30 1.15 1.60
N PRO A 74 -15.23 1.94 0.99
CA PRO A 74 -15.73 1.83 -0.39
C PRO A 74 -14.95 2.67 -1.43
N ASN A 75 -13.98 3.47 -0.99
CA ASN A 75 -13.31 4.47 -1.82
C ASN A 75 -12.23 3.86 -2.74
N GLY A 76 -11.83 2.62 -2.48
CA GLY A 76 -10.94 1.83 -3.32
C GLY A 76 -9.46 2.19 -3.17
N THR A 77 -8.62 1.23 -3.54
CA THR A 77 -7.16 1.32 -3.43
C THR A 77 -6.53 2.32 -4.41
N ILE A 78 -7.20 2.57 -5.53
CA ILE A 78 -6.87 3.59 -6.53
C ILE A 78 -8.16 4.40 -6.71
N PRO A 79 -8.15 5.74 -6.83
CA PRO A 79 -9.38 6.53 -6.86
C PRO A 79 -10.13 6.37 -8.20
N HIS A 80 -11.18 7.14 -8.43
CA HIS A 80 -11.76 7.25 -9.77
C HIS A 80 -10.78 7.89 -10.75
N ARG A 81 -10.92 7.56 -12.04
CA ARG A 81 -9.99 7.94 -13.12
C ARG A 81 -9.66 9.43 -13.15
N GLN A 82 -10.62 10.31 -12.87
CA GLN A 82 -10.41 11.76 -12.86
C GLN A 82 -9.41 12.24 -11.80
N HIS A 83 -9.04 11.40 -10.83
CA HIS A 83 -8.10 11.73 -9.74
C HIS A 83 -6.76 10.96 -9.84
N TYR A 84 -6.48 10.27 -10.94
CA TYR A 84 -5.23 9.51 -11.07
C TYR A 84 -3.98 10.38 -11.00
N GLU A 85 -3.99 11.55 -11.65
CA GLU A 85 -2.85 12.48 -11.60
C GLU A 85 -2.64 13.03 -10.19
N ASP A 86 -3.74 13.40 -9.52
CA ASP A 86 -3.69 13.92 -8.16
C ASP A 86 -3.20 12.86 -7.18
N PHE A 87 -3.67 11.62 -7.32
CA PHE A 87 -3.20 10.49 -6.53
C PHE A 87 -1.71 10.18 -6.76
N ALA A 88 -1.25 10.21 -8.01
CA ALA A 88 0.17 10.01 -8.31
C ALA A 88 1.04 11.09 -7.64
N ARG A 89 0.62 12.36 -7.69
CA ARG A 89 1.28 13.47 -6.98
C ARG A 89 1.25 13.25 -5.47
N ARG A 90 0.10 12.83 -4.92
CA ARG A 90 -0.06 12.53 -3.50
C ARG A 90 0.86 11.40 -3.02
N CYS A 91 1.00 10.33 -3.80
CA CYS A 91 1.97 9.27 -3.53
C CYS A 91 3.41 9.82 -3.50
N ALA A 92 3.81 10.60 -4.52
CA ALA A 92 5.14 11.19 -4.57
C ALA A 92 5.43 12.11 -3.37
N ASN A 93 4.47 12.94 -2.98
CA ASN A 93 4.57 13.80 -1.80
C ASN A 93 4.72 12.99 -0.51
N PHE A 94 3.95 11.91 -0.34
CA PHE A 94 4.06 11.03 0.81
C PHE A 94 5.44 10.40 0.90
N VAL A 95 5.92 9.81 -0.20
CA VAL A 95 7.24 9.19 -0.30
C VAL A 95 8.33 10.18 0.10
N ARG A 96 8.28 11.40 -0.46
CA ARG A 96 9.25 12.46 -0.17
C ARG A 96 9.26 12.90 1.30
N ALA A 97 8.11 12.89 1.96
CA ALA A 97 8.00 13.26 3.37
C ALA A 97 8.33 12.10 4.33
N SER A 98 8.36 10.87 3.83
CA SER A 98 8.50 9.66 4.64
C SER A 98 9.95 9.30 4.92
N ARG A 99 10.17 8.47 5.94
CA ARG A 99 11.49 7.95 6.33
C ARG A 99 11.42 6.51 6.82
N GLY A 100 12.55 5.80 6.74
CA GLY A 100 12.67 4.41 7.20
C GLY A 100 12.07 3.36 6.26
N CYS A 101 11.78 3.69 5.00
CA CYS A 101 11.23 2.77 4.00
C CYS A 101 12.18 2.62 2.81
N HIS A 102 12.27 1.42 2.26
CA HIS A 102 13.02 1.13 1.04
C HIS A 102 12.12 0.98 -0.21
N ILE A 103 11.04 0.20 -0.08
CA ILE A 103 10.18 -0.17 -1.23
C ILE A 103 8.80 0.44 -1.09
N TRP A 104 8.34 1.06 -2.17
CA TRP A 104 7.00 1.63 -2.27
C TRP A 104 6.16 0.85 -3.27
N ILE A 105 4.96 0.46 -2.86
CA ILE A 105 3.98 -0.27 -3.66
C ILE A 105 2.79 0.66 -3.85
N ILE A 106 2.27 0.79 -5.08
CA ILE A 106 1.08 1.60 -5.36
C ILE A 106 -0.08 0.65 -5.63
N GLY A 107 -1.11 0.73 -4.77
CA GLY A 107 -2.32 -0.05 -4.88
C GLY A 107 -2.21 -1.47 -4.29
N ASN A 108 -3.34 -1.94 -3.76
CA ASN A 108 -3.60 -3.31 -3.35
C ASN A 108 -4.42 -4.01 -4.44
N GLU A 109 -3.99 -5.18 -4.93
CA GLU A 109 -4.81 -6.07 -5.76
C GLU A 109 -5.66 -5.34 -6.81
N MET A 110 -5.06 -4.42 -7.60
CA MET A 110 -5.81 -3.50 -8.48
C MET A 110 -6.68 -4.22 -9.55
N ASN A 111 -6.34 -5.47 -9.85
CA ASN A 111 -7.13 -6.34 -10.72
C ASN A 111 -8.36 -6.94 -10.00
N PHE A 112 -8.38 -7.03 -8.68
CA PHE A 112 -9.51 -7.51 -7.90
C PHE A 112 -10.58 -6.43 -7.78
N TRP A 113 -11.78 -6.72 -8.28
CA TRP A 113 -12.85 -5.73 -8.39
C TRP A 113 -13.30 -5.16 -7.04
N VAL A 114 -13.15 -5.91 -5.94
CA VAL A 114 -13.50 -5.47 -4.57
C VAL A 114 -12.68 -4.27 -4.10
N GLU A 115 -11.46 -4.13 -4.62
CA GLU A 115 -10.54 -3.05 -4.26
C GLU A 115 -10.76 -1.78 -5.10
N ARG A 116 -11.70 -1.81 -6.06
CA ARG A 116 -12.04 -0.65 -6.89
C ARG A 116 -13.00 0.31 -6.18
N PRO A 117 -12.97 1.61 -6.50
CA PRO A 117 -13.93 2.58 -5.98
C PRO A 117 -15.38 2.16 -6.28
N GLY A 118 -16.26 2.30 -5.29
CA GLY A 118 -17.67 1.95 -5.41
C GLY A 118 -17.96 0.44 -5.34
N ALA A 119 -16.94 -0.39 -5.06
CA ALA A 119 -17.16 -1.79 -4.82
C ALA A 119 -17.93 -1.99 -3.50
N PHE A 120 -19.18 -2.42 -3.61
CA PHE A 120 -19.95 -2.95 -2.49
C PHE A 120 -19.94 -4.47 -2.55
N ALA A 121 -19.98 -5.13 -1.39
CA ALA A 121 -20.15 -6.58 -1.38
C ALA A 121 -21.63 -6.86 -1.70
N SER A 122 -21.96 -7.14 -2.95
CA SER A 122 -23.25 -7.77 -3.26
C SER A 122 -23.11 -9.28 -3.03
N ARG A 123 -24.10 -9.89 -2.38
CA ARG A 123 -24.21 -11.36 -2.26
C ARG A 123 -24.35 -12.02 -3.65
N GLU A 124 -24.85 -11.24 -4.59
CA GLU A 124 -24.90 -11.53 -6.02
C GLU A 124 -23.68 -10.88 -6.65
N LEU A 125 -22.53 -11.56 -6.63
CA LEU A 125 -21.42 -11.13 -7.47
C LEU A 125 -21.90 -11.22 -8.92
N PRO A 126 -21.97 -10.10 -9.68
CA PRO A 126 -22.03 -10.24 -11.11
C PRO A 126 -20.62 -10.68 -11.49
N ILE A 127 -20.40 -11.98 -11.63
CA ILE A 127 -19.56 -12.45 -12.73
C ILE A 127 -20.39 -12.20 -13.99
N SER A 128 -20.76 -10.94 -14.27
CA SER A 128 -21.13 -10.57 -15.61
C SER A 128 -19.80 -10.57 -16.34
N ARG A 129 -19.45 -11.74 -16.88
CA ARG A 129 -18.91 -11.74 -18.24
C ARG A 129 -19.86 -10.84 -19.01
N GLU A 130 -19.44 -9.62 -19.32
CA GLU A 130 -20.07 -8.91 -20.42
C GLU A 130 -20.10 -9.91 -21.57
N THR A 131 -21.31 -10.33 -21.97
CA THR A 131 -21.45 -11.27 -23.07
C THR A 131 -21.14 -10.60 -24.41
N GLU A 132 -20.86 -9.30 -24.41
CA GLU A 132 -20.48 -8.56 -25.60
C GLU A 132 -19.22 -7.73 -25.32
N PRO A 133 -18.14 -7.87 -26.11
CA PRO A 133 -17.00 -6.96 -26.01
C PRO A 133 -17.45 -5.54 -26.36
N LEU A 134 -17.10 -4.58 -25.51
CA LEU A 134 -17.17 -3.14 -25.82
C LEU A 134 -16.57 -2.90 -27.21
N LYS A 135 -17.42 -2.53 -28.17
CA LYS A 135 -16.98 -2.08 -29.49
C LYS A 135 -16.10 -0.85 -29.27
N ARG A 136 -14.85 -0.95 -29.71
CA ARG A 136 -13.94 0.19 -29.81
C ARG A 136 -14.30 0.91 -31.09
N ASP A 137 -14.63 2.19 -30.98
CA ASP A 137 -14.68 3.13 -32.10
C ASP A 137 -13.25 3.37 -32.65
#